data_AF-A0A534NU55-F1
#
_entry.id   AF-A0A534NU55-F1
#
_cell.length_a   1.000
_cell.length_b   1.000
_cell.length_c   1.000
_cell.angle_alpha   90.00
_cell.angle_beta   90.00
_cell.angle_gamma   90.00
#
_symmetry.space_group_name_H-M   'P 1'
#
loop_
_entity.id
_entity.type
_entity.pdbx_description
1 polymer ?
#
loop_
_entity_poly.entity_id
_entity_poly.type
_entity_poly.pdbx_seq_one_letter_code
_entity_poly.pdbx_strand_id
1 'polypeptide(L)'
;MGGARGQSRPGVRSSCISQATTPAVATERRGTICFPSRPERVSSDTVKPMRMPVFAQRPGPRIGRGRDPTDPGGPSPEVLAAALAACSRNTPRADATVLSGAEQRPATARLLVTAGPHKGAEFRIVEPLTTLGRADANAIVIPDISISREHLAVEKKGDAFFLVDRKSGNGTRVNGRWRRRRRLRHGDEIDIGDTTLCFLEPGGVIACAPMRVLPRGRQGCSTAAPRVSVLAALSLAMVLVVAAAFVRRQRMTSQFEAQAHREAARAVALRKLEEGIALVKEGRFAEGRGRLAVAAELKGADAEIALAIQAAKAEEERATAAESRVAPRSAAAPPAEEARAPPDARPIWRTSPRRRRDPGAAANLARTGTASAEREGRRGLAARHLLAAGELRADEDLPRAAAHLRAAVETDPENGEARAGLERISARARAIYLQAYMAKDDDPESARSGFRLVVETLPASDETSMKALHWMGRLAGRGAD
;
A
#
# COMPACT_ATOMS: atom_id res chain seq x y z
N MET A 1 -31.94 9.32 -30.40
CA MET A 1 -31.30 8.25 -31.19
C MET A 1 -30.29 7.54 -30.30
N GLY A 2 -30.24 6.20 -30.29
CA GLY A 2 -29.38 5.41 -29.37
C GLY A 2 -29.82 5.49 -27.90
N GLY A 3 -29.63 4.49 -27.02
CA GLY A 3 -28.86 3.24 -27.12
C GLY A 3 -27.72 3.20 -26.07
N ALA A 4 -27.45 2.13 -25.31
CA ALA A 4 -28.10 0.82 -25.23
C ALA A 4 -27.74 0.03 -23.93
N ARG A 5 -28.59 -0.95 -23.57
CA ARG A 5 -28.33 -2.29 -22.97
C ARG A 5 -27.17 -2.56 -21.98
N GLY A 6 -27.50 -3.29 -20.89
CA GLY A 6 -26.63 -4.15 -20.04
C GLY A 6 -27.42 -4.59 -18.79
N GLN A 7 -27.64 -5.86 -18.41
CA GLN A 7 -26.75 -7.01 -18.07
C GLN A 7 -25.90 -6.75 -16.80
N SER A 8 -25.76 -7.66 -15.81
CA SER A 8 -26.40 -8.97 -15.51
C SER A 8 -26.09 -9.46 -14.06
N ARG A 9 -26.66 -10.60 -13.62
CA ARG A 9 -26.30 -11.41 -12.40
C ARG A 9 -24.82 -11.93 -12.48
N PRO A 10 -24.09 -12.38 -11.41
CA PRO A 10 -24.45 -13.25 -10.26
C PRO A 10 -24.30 -12.55 -8.87
N GLY A 11 -23.69 -13.00 -7.75
CA GLY A 11 -22.91 -14.20 -7.31
C GLY A 11 -22.05 -13.87 -6.05
N VAL A 12 -21.40 -14.74 -5.24
CA VAL A 12 -21.45 -16.19 -4.83
C VAL A 12 -20.81 -16.27 -3.38
N ARG A 13 -20.83 -17.43 -2.67
CA ARG A 13 -20.14 -17.74 -1.37
C ARG A 13 -18.58 -17.70 -1.46
N SER A 14 -17.73 -17.94 -0.44
CA SER A 14 -17.84 -18.44 0.96
C SER A 14 -16.52 -18.22 1.75
N SER A 15 -16.53 -18.21 3.10
CA SER A 15 -15.35 -18.36 3.99
C SER A 15 -15.78 -18.58 5.49
N CYS A 16 -14.96 -18.94 6.50
CA CYS A 16 -13.83 -19.91 6.62
C CYS A 16 -13.45 -20.23 8.12
N ILE A 17 -12.95 -21.46 8.39
CA ILE A 17 -11.82 -21.83 9.32
C ILE A 17 -11.96 -21.99 10.88
N SER A 18 -11.29 -23.06 11.38
CA SER A 18 -10.66 -23.32 12.72
C SER A 18 -11.34 -24.04 13.90
N GLN A 19 -10.46 -24.54 14.80
CA GLN A 19 -10.63 -25.53 15.90
C GLN A 19 -10.49 -24.84 17.30
N ALA A 20 -10.48 -25.46 18.50
CA ALA A 20 -10.39 -26.87 18.96
C ALA A 20 -10.92 -27.05 20.40
N THR A 21 -11.14 -28.29 20.88
CA THR A 21 -11.04 -28.76 22.30
C THR A 21 -11.07 -30.31 22.36
N THR A 22 -10.46 -30.93 23.39
CA THR A 22 -10.26 -32.39 23.62
C THR A 22 -11.09 -32.89 24.85
N PRO A 23 -11.03 -34.17 25.36
CA PRO A 23 -10.30 -35.38 24.95
C PRO A 23 -11.17 -36.68 24.87
N ALA A 24 -10.53 -37.85 24.69
CA ALA A 24 -11.13 -39.20 24.80
C ALA A 24 -10.14 -40.22 25.43
N VAL A 25 -10.60 -41.41 25.84
CA VAL A 25 -9.88 -42.37 26.72
C VAL A 25 -9.80 -43.80 26.14
N ALA A 26 -8.59 -44.40 26.10
CA ALA A 26 -8.27 -45.85 25.99
C ALA A 26 -6.73 -46.03 26.13
N THR A 27 -6.11 -46.66 27.15
CA THR A 27 -6.04 -48.07 27.63
C THR A 27 -5.00 -49.00 26.95
N GLU A 28 -3.99 -49.42 27.73
CA GLU A 28 -2.96 -50.48 27.49
C GLU A 28 -1.93 -50.28 26.34
N ARG A 29 -0.65 -50.74 26.38
CA ARG A 29 0.00 -51.89 27.09
C ARG A 29 1.45 -51.64 27.60
N ARG A 30 1.80 -52.47 28.60
CA ARG A 30 3.04 -52.79 29.36
C ARG A 30 4.45 -52.60 28.74
N GLY A 31 5.46 -52.38 29.62
CA GLY A 31 6.91 -52.60 29.37
C GLY A 31 7.84 -51.52 29.94
N THR A 32 7.95 -51.25 31.25
CA THR A 32 8.59 -52.06 32.32
C THR A 32 10.12 -52.24 32.21
N ILE A 33 10.89 -51.28 32.76
CA ILE A 33 12.22 -51.47 33.39
C ILE A 33 12.28 -50.57 34.67
N CYS A 34 13.04 -50.97 35.70
CA CYS A 34 13.12 -50.42 37.07
C CYS A 34 13.99 -49.14 37.18
N PHE A 35 13.66 -48.13 38.01
CA PHE A 35 13.96 -47.92 39.47
C PHE A 35 15.46 -48.01 39.85
N PRO A 36 15.97 -47.26 40.87
CA PRO A 36 15.31 -46.42 41.90
C PRO A 36 15.67 -44.90 41.77
N SER A 37 15.23 -43.93 42.60
CA SER A 37 14.96 -43.89 44.06
C SER A 37 13.83 -42.93 44.49
N ARG A 38 13.53 -42.94 45.81
CA ARG A 38 12.32 -42.36 46.46
C ARG A 38 12.25 -40.81 46.53
N PRO A 39 11.05 -40.25 46.79
CA PRO A 39 10.76 -38.82 46.76
C PRO A 39 10.70 -38.18 48.16
N GLU A 40 10.50 -36.87 48.22
CA GLU A 40 9.80 -36.23 49.34
C GLU A 40 8.90 -35.06 48.88
N ARG A 41 7.96 -34.63 49.74
CA ARG A 41 6.84 -33.72 49.44
C ARG A 41 6.41 -33.04 50.75
N VAL A 42 5.72 -31.89 50.68
CA VAL A 42 5.12 -31.13 51.82
C VAL A 42 6.21 -30.37 52.59
N SER A 43 6.38 -29.05 52.43
CA SER A 43 5.54 -27.89 52.84
C SER A 43 5.85 -27.37 54.24
N SER A 44 5.72 -26.04 54.40
CA SER A 44 5.51 -25.29 55.66
C SER A 44 6.64 -25.25 56.72
N ASP A 45 7.32 -24.09 56.71
CA ASP A 45 7.44 -23.16 57.85
C ASP A 45 8.69 -23.13 58.78
N THR A 46 9.05 -21.87 59.07
CA THR A 46 9.82 -21.36 60.23
C THR A 46 11.36 -21.43 60.22
N VAL A 47 11.99 -20.39 59.66
CA VAL A 47 12.96 -19.54 60.42
C VAL A 47 12.76 -18.05 60.06
N LYS A 48 12.87 -17.20 61.09
CA LYS A 48 12.69 -15.73 61.17
C LYS A 48 13.12 -14.87 59.96
N PRO A 49 12.33 -13.85 59.55
CA PRO A 49 12.76 -12.78 58.64
C PRO A 49 13.53 -11.65 59.37
N MET A 50 14.37 -10.91 58.64
CA MET A 50 15.10 -9.73 59.12
C MET A 50 14.37 -8.42 58.78
N ARG A 51 14.54 -7.38 59.60
CA ARG A 51 13.84 -6.08 59.58
C ARG A 51 14.36 -5.13 58.46
N MET A 52 13.50 -4.54 57.62
CA MET A 52 12.91 -3.16 57.68
C MET A 52 13.83 -2.01 57.20
N PRO A 53 13.31 -0.82 56.79
CA PRO A 53 11.91 -0.41 56.50
C PRO A 53 11.72 0.22 55.07
N VAL A 54 10.53 0.77 54.79
CA VAL A 54 10.16 1.45 53.52
C VAL A 54 9.57 2.85 53.80
N PHE A 55 9.92 3.85 52.98
CA PHE A 55 9.16 5.09 52.75
C PHE A 55 9.23 5.40 51.23
N ALA A 56 8.17 5.47 50.43
CA ALA A 56 6.87 6.18 50.49
C ALA A 56 6.91 7.57 49.80
N GLN A 57 6.05 7.75 48.79
CA GLN A 57 5.96 8.90 47.90
C GLN A 57 5.15 10.06 48.52
N ARG A 58 5.40 11.33 48.12
CA ARG A 58 4.40 12.42 47.91
C ARG A 58 5.02 13.71 47.28
N PRO A 59 4.23 14.74 46.89
CA PRO A 59 4.52 15.59 45.71
C PRO A 59 5.03 17.01 46.02
N GLY A 60 5.36 17.78 44.96
CA GLY A 60 5.87 19.16 45.07
C GLY A 60 4.82 20.29 44.93
N PRO A 61 5.19 21.53 45.32
CA PRO A 61 4.54 22.77 44.87
C PRO A 61 5.55 23.83 44.34
N ARG A 62 5.19 25.13 44.34
CA ARG A 62 5.76 26.21 43.48
C ARG A 62 6.39 27.40 44.23
N ILE A 63 7.44 27.99 43.61
CA ILE A 63 7.82 29.43 43.53
C ILE A 63 8.14 30.22 44.83
N GLY A 64 9.29 30.94 44.87
CA GLY A 64 9.44 32.07 45.81
C GLY A 64 10.82 32.76 45.96
N ARG A 65 11.19 33.69 45.05
CA ARG A 65 12.17 34.81 45.23
C ARG A 65 13.61 34.50 45.70
N GLY A 66 14.58 34.77 44.82
CA GLY A 66 16.02 34.61 45.08
C GLY A 66 16.82 35.88 45.37
N ARG A 67 18.15 35.74 45.30
CA ARG A 67 19.13 36.76 44.91
C ARG A 67 20.51 36.12 44.60
N ASP A 68 21.28 36.82 43.78
CA ASP A 68 22.72 36.70 43.48
C ASP A 68 23.63 37.00 44.71
N PRO A 69 24.99 36.89 44.63
CA PRO A 69 25.86 36.23 43.61
C PRO A 69 27.04 35.39 44.21
N THR A 70 27.75 34.59 43.39
CA THR A 70 29.21 34.70 43.10
C THR A 70 29.73 33.69 42.06
N ASP A 71 30.79 34.09 41.34
CA ASP A 71 31.50 33.36 40.26
C ASP A 71 32.65 32.47 40.86
N PRO A 72 33.39 31.61 40.10
CA PRO A 72 34.31 32.06 39.03
C PRO A 72 34.36 31.17 37.76
N GLY A 73 34.32 31.79 36.58
CA GLY A 73 34.63 31.10 35.32
C GLY A 73 34.99 31.95 34.10
N GLY A 74 34.82 33.27 34.14
CA GLY A 74 35.07 34.16 32.99
C GLY A 74 36.36 35.00 33.09
N PRO A 75 37.01 35.37 31.96
CA PRO A 75 38.10 36.34 31.95
C PRO A 75 37.62 37.75 32.31
N SER A 76 38.48 38.56 32.93
CA SER A 76 38.10 39.87 33.50
C SER A 76 37.67 40.91 32.44
N PRO A 77 36.78 41.84 32.79
CA PRO A 77 36.21 42.81 31.84
C PRO A 77 37.24 43.77 31.23
N GLU A 78 38.39 43.97 31.86
CA GLU A 78 39.49 44.80 31.33
C GLU A 78 40.08 44.21 30.03
N VAL A 79 40.20 42.88 29.95
CA VAL A 79 40.66 42.18 28.73
C VAL A 79 39.67 42.37 27.58
N LEU A 80 38.37 42.34 27.89
CA LEU A 80 37.30 42.57 26.92
C LEU A 80 37.26 44.04 26.46
N ALA A 81 37.49 44.99 27.37
CA ALA A 81 37.58 46.41 27.06
C ALA A 81 38.79 46.73 26.16
N ALA A 82 39.96 46.13 26.44
CA ALA A 82 41.15 46.27 25.61
C ALA A 82 40.95 45.73 24.19
N ALA A 83 40.32 44.56 24.05
CA ALA A 83 40.00 43.96 22.75
C ALA A 83 39.03 44.83 21.92
N LEU A 84 38.04 45.46 22.56
CA LEU A 84 37.10 46.37 21.88
C LEU A 84 37.73 47.73 21.52
N ALA A 85 38.64 48.25 22.35
CA ALA A 85 39.35 49.50 22.09
C ALA A 85 40.33 49.41 20.90
N ALA A 86 40.89 48.22 20.64
CA ALA A 86 41.80 47.98 19.51
C ALA A 86 41.09 48.06 18.14
N CYS A 87 39.80 47.72 18.07
CA CYS A 87 39.05 47.58 16.81
C CYS A 87 38.51 48.89 16.21
N SER A 88 38.81 50.06 16.80
CA SER A 88 38.07 51.31 16.53
C SER A 88 38.91 52.46 15.93
N ARG A 89 40.14 52.21 15.44
CA ARG A 89 40.96 53.26 14.78
C ARG A 89 41.68 52.78 13.51
N ASN A 90 41.37 53.48 12.43
CA ASN A 90 42.06 53.59 11.13
C ASN A 90 42.17 52.35 10.22
N THR A 91 41.48 52.45 9.09
CA THR A 91 41.82 51.83 7.80
C THR A 91 42.83 52.70 7.02
N PRO A 92 43.29 52.36 5.80
CA PRO A 92 43.46 51.04 5.19
C PRO A 92 44.88 50.81 4.61
N ARG A 93 45.44 49.60 4.72
CA ARG A 93 46.30 49.05 3.65
C ARG A 93 46.28 47.53 3.63
N ALA A 94 46.79 46.97 2.53
CA ALA A 94 46.88 45.55 2.27
C ALA A 94 47.73 44.84 3.33
N ASP A 95 47.19 43.72 3.85
CA ASP A 95 47.84 42.42 3.72
C ASP A 95 46.75 41.33 3.70
N ALA A 96 45.97 41.34 2.60
CA ALA A 96 45.19 40.17 2.25
C ALA A 96 46.16 39.12 1.70
N THR A 97 46.50 38.11 2.52
CA THR A 97 47.39 37.01 2.12
C THR A 97 46.91 36.41 0.81
N VAL A 98 47.64 36.68 -0.27
CA VAL A 98 47.35 36.11 -1.59
C VAL A 98 47.72 34.64 -1.55
N LEU A 99 46.76 33.79 -1.16
CA LEU A 99 46.76 32.39 -1.54
C LEU A 99 46.72 32.36 -3.07
N SER A 100 47.88 32.14 -3.68
CA SER A 100 48.09 32.19 -5.13
C SER A 100 47.49 30.96 -5.81
N GLY A 101 46.16 30.85 -5.76
CA GLY A 101 45.34 30.04 -6.66
C GLY A 101 45.03 30.81 -7.95
N ALA A 102 46.06 31.37 -8.59
CA ALA A 102 45.94 32.09 -9.87
C ALA A 102 45.71 31.15 -11.07
N GLU A 103 45.56 29.85 -10.82
CA GLU A 103 45.23 28.86 -11.83
C GLU A 103 43.74 28.90 -12.20
N GLN A 104 43.48 29.45 -13.39
CA GLN A 104 42.31 29.13 -14.21
C GLN A 104 40.95 29.51 -13.60
N ARG A 105 40.70 30.82 -13.47
CA ARG A 105 39.31 31.33 -13.52
C ARG A 105 38.65 30.78 -14.80
N PRO A 106 37.52 30.07 -14.72
CA PRO A 106 36.95 29.40 -15.89
C PRO A 106 36.41 30.42 -16.89
N ALA A 107 37.00 30.45 -18.10
CA ALA A 107 36.59 31.35 -19.18
C ALA A 107 35.24 30.99 -19.85
N THR A 108 34.56 29.96 -19.34
CA THR A 108 33.24 29.49 -19.82
C THR A 108 32.20 29.62 -18.71
N ALA A 109 30.94 29.85 -19.08
CA ALA A 109 29.84 29.85 -18.12
C ALA A 109 29.58 28.41 -17.63
N ARG A 110 29.02 28.27 -16.43
CA ARG A 110 28.86 26.96 -15.75
C ARG A 110 27.49 26.82 -15.11
N LEU A 111 27.07 25.57 -14.93
CA LEU A 111 25.91 25.16 -14.13
C LEU A 111 26.41 24.21 -13.03
N LEU A 112 26.38 24.67 -11.78
CA LEU A 112 26.67 23.84 -10.61
C LEU A 112 25.36 23.25 -10.07
N VAL A 113 25.31 21.95 -9.82
CA VAL A 113 24.18 21.32 -9.12
C VAL A 113 24.29 21.62 -7.62
N THR A 114 23.40 22.47 -7.08
CA THR A 114 23.38 22.85 -5.66
C THR A 114 22.55 21.89 -4.81
N ALA A 115 21.51 21.29 -5.38
CA ALA A 115 20.67 20.27 -4.75
C ALA A 115 20.14 19.24 -5.78
N GLY A 116 19.71 18.08 -5.28
CA GLY A 116 19.24 16.95 -6.10
C GLY A 116 20.26 15.79 -6.19
N PRO A 117 19.95 14.73 -6.96
CA PRO A 117 20.78 13.52 -7.08
C PRO A 117 22.24 13.73 -7.49
N HIS A 118 22.53 14.81 -8.22
CA HIS A 118 23.86 15.08 -8.79
C HIS A 118 24.58 16.26 -8.12
N LYS A 119 24.22 16.59 -6.87
CA LYS A 119 24.80 17.71 -6.10
C LYS A 119 26.34 17.69 -6.14
N GLY A 120 26.92 18.83 -6.49
CA GLY A 120 28.37 19.01 -6.67
C GLY A 120 28.87 18.81 -8.10
N ALA A 121 28.06 18.27 -9.03
CA ALA A 121 28.44 18.22 -10.44
C ALA A 121 28.46 19.63 -11.07
N GLU A 122 29.45 19.89 -11.93
CA GLU A 122 29.63 21.19 -12.59
C GLU A 122 29.72 21.05 -14.11
N PHE A 123 28.65 21.43 -14.81
CA PHE A 123 28.60 21.41 -16.27
C PHE A 123 29.11 22.72 -16.86
N ARG A 124 29.87 22.66 -17.96
CA ARG A 124 30.37 23.85 -18.69
C ARG A 124 29.45 24.12 -19.88
N ILE A 125 29.13 25.39 -20.12
CA ILE A 125 28.37 25.85 -21.29
C ILE A 125 29.39 26.36 -22.31
N VAL A 126 29.57 25.59 -23.38
CA VAL A 126 30.57 25.86 -24.44
C VAL A 126 29.90 26.30 -25.73
N GLU A 127 28.78 25.66 -26.09
CA GLU A 127 28.06 25.90 -27.34
C GLU A 127 27.22 27.19 -27.30
N PRO A 128 26.84 27.75 -28.47
CA PRO A 128 25.81 28.80 -28.55
C PRO A 128 24.42 28.33 -28.10
N LEU A 129 24.17 27.02 -28.10
CA LEU A 129 22.93 26.37 -27.68
C LEU A 129 23.26 25.06 -26.97
N THR A 130 23.25 25.08 -25.63
CA THR A 130 23.48 23.88 -24.81
C THR A 130 22.13 23.35 -24.30
N THR A 131 21.76 22.14 -24.71
CA THR A 131 20.52 21.46 -24.28
C THR A 131 20.70 20.70 -22.97
N LEU A 132 19.65 20.68 -22.14
CA LEU A 132 19.62 20.04 -20.83
C LEU A 132 18.39 19.13 -20.70
N GLY A 133 18.61 17.88 -20.30
CA GLY A 133 17.53 16.89 -20.15
C GLY A 133 18.03 15.51 -19.73
N ARG A 134 17.11 14.55 -19.61
CA ARG A 134 17.43 13.16 -19.26
C ARG A 134 17.91 12.31 -20.45
N ALA A 135 17.59 12.66 -21.68
CA ALA A 135 17.98 11.85 -22.84
C ALA A 135 19.46 12.07 -23.20
N ASP A 136 20.11 11.02 -23.68
CA ASP A 136 21.55 11.01 -24.03
C ASP A 136 21.90 11.91 -25.23
N ALA A 137 20.87 12.42 -25.93
CA ALA A 137 20.98 13.38 -27.03
C ALA A 137 21.08 14.86 -26.58
N ASN A 138 21.12 15.15 -25.27
CA ASN A 138 21.36 16.49 -24.75
C ASN A 138 22.86 16.77 -24.59
N ALA A 139 23.28 18.02 -24.78
CA ALA A 139 24.66 18.44 -24.50
C ALA A 139 25.04 18.31 -23.02
N ILE A 140 24.06 18.48 -22.11
CA ILE A 140 24.18 18.14 -20.70
C ILE A 140 23.08 17.13 -20.34
N VAL A 141 23.52 15.89 -20.10
CA VAL A 141 22.64 14.79 -19.66
C VAL A 141 22.58 14.77 -18.14
N ILE A 142 21.38 14.88 -17.58
CA ILE A 142 21.13 14.72 -16.14
C ILE A 142 20.16 13.54 -15.98
N PRO A 143 20.63 12.34 -15.56
CA PRO A 143 19.85 11.09 -15.59
C PRO A 143 18.83 10.96 -14.43
N ASP A 144 18.02 11.99 -14.22
CA ASP A 144 16.98 12.07 -13.19
C ASP A 144 15.58 11.96 -13.83
N ILE A 145 14.76 11.03 -13.34
CA ILE A 145 13.43 10.74 -13.89
C ILE A 145 12.41 11.87 -13.69
N SER A 146 12.68 12.83 -12.79
CA SER A 146 11.94 14.09 -12.66
C SER A 146 12.25 15.10 -13.77
N ILE A 147 13.28 14.84 -14.59
CA ILE A 147 13.71 15.66 -15.71
C ILE A 147 13.18 15.08 -17.03
N SER A 148 12.63 15.96 -17.87
CA SER A 148 12.10 15.60 -19.19
C SER A 148 13.22 15.21 -20.16
N ARG A 149 12.89 14.41 -21.20
CA ARG A 149 13.87 13.91 -22.18
C ARG A 149 14.69 15.04 -22.79
N GLU A 150 14.02 16.06 -23.31
CA GLU A 150 14.53 17.43 -23.39
C GLU A 150 13.78 18.22 -22.30
N HIS A 151 14.47 18.97 -21.45
CA HIS A 151 13.80 19.79 -20.43
C HIS A 151 13.90 21.28 -20.78
N LEU A 152 15.11 21.77 -21.04
CA LEU A 152 15.35 23.16 -21.43
C LEU A 152 16.61 23.28 -22.30
N ALA A 153 16.84 24.47 -22.84
CA ALA A 153 18.10 24.84 -23.46
C ALA A 153 18.58 26.19 -22.93
N VAL A 154 19.90 26.40 -22.93
CA VAL A 154 20.50 27.71 -22.70
C VAL A 154 21.02 28.25 -24.03
N GLU A 155 20.44 29.35 -24.50
CA GLU A 155 20.91 30.10 -25.66
C GLU A 155 21.94 31.15 -25.20
N LYS A 156 23.15 31.15 -25.78
CA LYS A 156 24.09 32.27 -25.65
C LYS A 156 23.87 33.25 -26.80
N LYS A 157 23.57 34.52 -26.50
CA LYS A 157 23.32 35.58 -27.49
C LYS A 157 24.17 36.80 -27.12
N GLY A 158 25.31 36.94 -27.79
CA GLY A 158 26.39 37.80 -27.34
C GLY A 158 26.89 37.36 -25.97
N ASP A 159 27.02 38.32 -25.05
CA ASP A 159 27.44 38.07 -23.66
C ASP A 159 26.28 37.68 -22.73
N ALA A 160 25.05 37.62 -23.24
CA ALA A 160 23.86 37.27 -22.47
C ALA A 160 23.41 35.82 -22.68
N PHE A 161 23.19 35.10 -21.58
CA PHE A 161 22.65 33.74 -21.58
C PHE A 161 21.13 33.76 -21.32
N PHE A 162 20.37 33.00 -22.09
CA PHE A 162 18.91 32.90 -22.00
C PHE A 162 18.49 31.45 -21.82
N LEU A 163 17.83 31.16 -20.70
CA LEU A 163 17.12 29.91 -20.48
C LEU A 163 15.84 29.87 -21.31
N VAL A 164 15.56 28.75 -21.97
CA VAL A 164 14.35 28.45 -22.73
C VAL A 164 13.84 27.06 -22.37
N ASP A 165 12.65 26.96 -21.78
CA ASP A 165 11.99 25.68 -21.48
C ASP A 165 11.51 24.99 -22.77
N ARG A 166 11.78 23.69 -22.91
CA ARG A 166 11.48 22.88 -24.12
C ARG A 166 10.11 22.21 -24.08
N LYS A 167 9.14 22.77 -23.35
CA LYS A 167 7.86 22.15 -22.96
C LYS A 167 8.07 20.97 -22.01
N SER A 168 8.86 21.18 -20.96
CA SER A 168 9.10 20.17 -19.94
C SER A 168 7.80 19.78 -19.22
N GLY A 169 7.68 18.51 -18.82
CA GLY A 169 6.47 17.98 -18.15
C GLY A 169 6.25 18.54 -16.74
N ASN A 170 7.34 18.82 -16.02
CA ASN A 170 7.30 19.40 -14.66
C ASN A 170 7.46 20.93 -14.65
N GLY A 171 7.89 21.55 -15.76
CA GLY A 171 8.17 22.98 -15.86
C GLY A 171 9.52 23.41 -15.27
N THR A 172 10.15 24.41 -15.88
CA THR A 172 11.33 25.08 -15.30
C THR A 172 10.93 26.23 -14.35
N ARG A 173 11.58 26.33 -13.18
CA ARG A 173 11.52 27.50 -12.28
C ARG A 173 12.87 28.21 -12.24
N VAL A 174 12.87 29.54 -12.08
CA VAL A 174 14.08 30.35 -11.88
C VAL A 174 13.86 31.31 -10.72
N ASN A 175 14.69 31.22 -9.68
CA ASN A 175 14.54 31.83 -8.36
C ASN A 175 13.12 31.58 -7.81
N GLY A 176 12.74 30.30 -7.75
CA GLY A 176 11.44 29.81 -7.27
C GLY A 176 10.21 30.12 -8.16
N ARG A 177 10.33 30.90 -9.24
CA ARG A 177 9.21 31.32 -10.11
C ARG A 177 9.23 30.60 -11.46
N TRP A 178 8.09 30.06 -11.90
CA TRP A 178 7.93 29.43 -13.22
C TRP A 178 8.35 30.36 -14.37
N ARG A 179 9.18 29.89 -15.31
CA ARG A 179 9.65 30.68 -16.46
C ARG A 179 9.81 29.82 -17.73
N ARG A 180 9.12 30.19 -18.81
CA ARG A 180 9.30 29.59 -20.15
C ARG A 180 10.52 30.12 -20.90
N ARG A 181 10.87 31.40 -20.69
CA ARG A 181 12.09 32.03 -21.23
C ARG A 181 12.54 33.16 -20.31
N ARG A 182 13.84 33.25 -20.01
CA ARG A 182 14.42 34.28 -19.13
C ARG A 182 15.92 34.46 -19.39
N ARG A 183 16.42 35.70 -19.38
CA ARG A 183 17.86 35.98 -19.28
C ARG A 183 18.36 35.56 -17.90
N LEU A 184 19.38 34.71 -17.86
CA LEU A 184 20.09 34.30 -16.64
C LEU A 184 21.05 35.41 -16.20
N ARG A 185 21.43 35.36 -14.91
CA ARG A 185 22.44 36.22 -14.27
C ARG A 185 23.30 35.36 -13.35
N HIS A 186 24.56 35.71 -13.14
CA HIS A 186 25.40 35.05 -12.14
C HIS A 186 24.68 34.91 -10.78
N GLY A 187 24.58 33.68 -10.28
CA GLY A 187 23.86 33.35 -9.05
C GLY A 187 22.35 33.11 -9.20
N ASP A 188 21.78 33.14 -10.41
CA ASP A 188 20.38 32.69 -10.63
C ASP A 188 20.28 31.17 -10.36
N GLU A 189 19.28 30.81 -9.57
CA GLU A 189 18.94 29.45 -9.16
C GLU A 189 17.82 28.89 -10.05
N ILE A 190 17.97 27.67 -10.53
CA ILE A 190 17.12 27.05 -11.57
C ILE A 190 16.65 25.69 -11.06
N ASP A 191 15.35 25.54 -10.77
CA ASP A 191 14.78 24.24 -10.37
C ASP A 191 14.26 23.47 -11.59
N ILE A 192 14.63 22.20 -11.66
CA ILE A 192 14.40 21.26 -12.76
C ILE A 192 14.00 19.91 -12.14
N GLY A 193 12.72 19.75 -11.81
CA GLY A 193 12.23 18.56 -11.10
C GLY A 193 12.76 18.50 -9.65
N ASP A 194 13.42 17.40 -9.29
CA ASP A 194 14.08 17.18 -8.00
C ASP A 194 15.53 17.75 -7.95
N THR A 195 16.00 18.37 -9.04
CA THR A 195 17.36 18.92 -9.17
C THR A 195 17.35 20.45 -9.25
N THR A 196 18.23 21.12 -8.48
CA THR A 196 18.43 22.58 -8.54
C THR A 196 19.85 22.91 -8.99
N LEU A 197 19.95 23.82 -9.97
CA LEU A 197 21.20 24.31 -10.56
C LEU A 197 21.44 25.78 -10.20
N CYS A 198 22.68 26.18 -9.98
CA CYS A 198 23.11 27.57 -9.91
C CYS A 198 23.90 27.94 -11.18
N PHE A 199 23.53 29.03 -11.83
CA PHE A 199 24.20 29.52 -13.04
C PHE A 199 25.34 30.50 -12.71
N LEU A 200 26.52 30.23 -13.26
CA LEU A 200 27.74 31.03 -13.08
C LEU A 200 28.21 31.61 -14.41
N GLU A 201 28.25 32.94 -14.50
CA GLU A 201 28.89 33.66 -15.61
C GLU A 201 30.41 33.41 -15.66
N PRO A 202 31.08 33.57 -16.83
CA PRO A 202 32.51 33.32 -16.98
C PRO A 202 33.36 34.09 -15.97
N GLY A 203 34.33 33.41 -15.35
CA GLY A 203 35.19 33.95 -14.30
C GLY A 203 34.49 34.23 -12.95
N GLY A 204 33.18 34.03 -12.85
CA GLY A 204 32.43 34.15 -11.60
C GLY A 204 32.69 32.98 -10.66
N VAL A 205 32.99 33.29 -9.40
CA VAL A 205 33.34 32.31 -8.35
C VAL A 205 32.27 32.33 -7.27
N ILE A 206 31.74 31.17 -6.89
CA ILE A 206 30.91 31.08 -5.68
C ILE A 206 31.85 31.22 -4.47
N ALA A 207 31.69 32.31 -3.73
CA ALA A 207 32.31 32.46 -2.43
C ALA A 207 31.62 31.52 -1.43
N CYS A 208 32.09 30.28 -1.36
CA CYS A 208 31.71 29.31 -0.32
C CYS A 208 32.29 29.71 1.05
N ALA A 209 31.83 30.86 1.56
CA ALA A 209 31.87 31.10 3.00
C ALA A 209 31.03 30.00 3.67
N PRO A 210 31.53 29.32 4.72
CA PRO A 210 30.68 28.44 5.50
C PRO A 210 29.52 29.28 6.05
N MET A 211 28.29 28.77 5.97
CA MET A 211 27.14 29.46 6.56
C MET A 211 27.31 29.52 8.08
N ARG A 212 27.94 30.59 8.57
CA ARG A 212 27.67 31.09 9.91
C ARG A 212 26.18 31.37 9.97
N VAL A 213 25.46 30.51 10.69
CA VAL A 213 24.10 30.78 11.15
C VAL A 213 24.19 32.07 11.97
N LEU A 214 23.87 33.19 11.33
CA LEU A 214 23.67 34.44 12.06
C LEU A 214 22.55 34.18 13.06
N PRO A 215 22.79 34.30 14.39
CA PRO A 215 21.68 34.34 15.32
C PRO A 215 20.79 35.50 14.84
N ARG A 216 19.50 35.23 14.62
CA ARG A 216 18.58 36.24 14.06
C ARG A 216 18.55 37.45 15.00
N GLY A 217 19.31 38.47 14.63
CA GLY A 217 19.39 39.71 15.37
C GLY A 217 17.99 40.28 15.52
N ARG A 218 17.66 40.73 16.74
CA ARG A 218 16.43 41.48 17.01
C ARG A 218 16.45 42.78 16.21
N GLN A 219 16.00 42.73 14.96
CA GLN A 219 15.43 43.91 14.32
C GLN A 219 14.24 44.29 15.18
N GLY A 220 14.28 45.50 15.76
CA GLY A 220 13.23 45.99 16.62
C GLY A 220 11.92 45.99 15.85
N CYS A 221 10.92 45.26 16.35
CA CYS A 221 9.60 45.33 15.76
C CYS A 221 9.04 46.72 16.05
N SER A 222 9.12 47.62 15.06
CA SER A 222 8.29 48.81 15.01
C SER A 222 6.85 48.37 15.28
N THR A 223 6.19 48.96 16.27
CA THR A 223 4.84 48.60 16.71
C THR A 223 3.76 49.12 15.76
N ALA A 224 4.03 49.05 14.45
CA ALA A 224 3.03 49.05 13.40
C ALA A 224 2.21 47.75 13.52
N ALA A 225 1.14 47.79 14.33
CA ALA A 225 0.23 46.68 14.52
C ALA A 225 -0.24 46.16 13.15
N PRO A 226 -0.22 44.83 12.91
CA PRO A 226 -0.65 44.28 11.64
C PRO A 226 -2.16 44.52 11.49
N ARG A 227 -2.52 45.56 10.73
CA ARG A 227 -3.85 45.71 10.15
C ARG A 227 -4.03 44.62 9.10
N VAL A 228 -4.27 43.40 9.59
CA VAL A 228 -4.85 42.32 8.79
C VAL A 228 -6.12 42.92 8.18
N SER A 229 -6.11 43.13 6.87
CA SER A 229 -7.26 43.72 6.20
C SER A 229 -8.46 42.82 6.47
N VAL A 230 -9.58 43.40 6.88
CA VAL A 230 -10.78 42.61 7.27
C VAL A 230 -11.20 41.70 6.11
N LEU A 231 -10.98 42.14 4.87
CA LEU A 231 -11.14 41.37 3.63
C LEU A 231 -10.29 40.08 3.57
N ALA A 232 -9.06 40.07 4.09
CA ALA A 232 -8.19 38.89 4.12
C ALA A 232 -8.58 37.90 5.22
N ALA A 233 -9.04 38.40 6.37
CA ALA A 233 -9.63 37.55 7.42
C ALA A 233 -10.96 36.92 6.94
N LEU A 234 -11.81 37.71 6.29
CA LEU A 234 -13.08 37.26 5.71
C LEU A 234 -12.87 36.27 4.55
N SER A 235 -11.88 36.47 3.68
CA SER A 235 -11.62 35.53 2.58
C SER A 235 -11.09 34.19 3.09
N LEU A 236 -10.22 34.19 4.10
CA LEU A 236 -9.78 32.95 4.75
C LEU A 236 -10.95 32.24 5.45
N ALA A 237 -11.80 32.97 6.17
CA ALA A 237 -13.01 32.42 6.78
C ALA A 237 -13.97 31.85 5.74
N MET A 238 -14.19 32.54 4.61
CA MET A 238 -15.01 32.08 3.49
C MET A 238 -14.47 30.77 2.90
N VAL A 239 -13.15 30.66 2.69
CA VAL A 239 -12.49 29.43 2.22
C VAL A 239 -12.68 28.27 3.21
N LEU A 240 -12.52 28.53 4.52
CA LEU A 240 -12.74 27.52 5.56
C LEU A 240 -14.20 27.06 5.64
N VAL A 241 -15.17 27.97 5.50
CA VAL A 241 -16.61 27.66 5.44
C VAL A 241 -16.95 26.84 4.19
N VAL A 242 -16.41 27.21 3.02
CA VAL A 242 -16.60 26.44 1.77
C VAL A 242 -15.96 25.06 1.87
N ALA A 243 -14.77 24.94 2.44
CA ALA A 243 -14.12 23.65 2.67
C ALA A 243 -14.91 22.77 3.66
N ALA A 244 -15.39 23.33 4.77
CA ALA A 244 -16.24 22.64 5.73
C ALA A 244 -17.58 22.21 5.11
N ALA A 245 -18.19 23.04 4.27
CA ALA A 245 -19.41 22.71 3.52
C ALA A 245 -19.15 21.60 2.48
N PHE A 246 -18.00 21.60 1.81
CA PHE A 246 -17.60 20.55 0.87
C PHE A 246 -17.37 19.21 1.58
N VAL A 247 -16.62 19.19 2.69
CA VAL A 247 -16.43 17.99 3.53
C VAL A 247 -17.76 17.49 4.09
N ARG A 248 -18.66 18.39 4.53
CA ARG A 248 -20.01 18.02 4.98
C ARG A 248 -20.83 17.43 3.83
N ARG A 249 -20.74 17.98 2.61
CA ARG A 249 -21.41 17.44 1.41
C ARG A 249 -20.89 16.05 1.04
N GLN A 250 -19.58 15.83 1.04
CA GLN A 250 -18.97 14.50 0.81
C GLN A 250 -19.37 13.47 1.87
N ARG A 251 -19.48 13.87 3.14
CA ARG A 251 -19.98 12.99 4.22
C ARG A 251 -21.47 12.66 4.06
N MET A 252 -22.29 13.61 3.57
CA MET A 252 -23.71 13.36 3.30
C MET A 252 -23.90 12.40 2.12
N THR A 253 -23.11 12.52 1.04
CA THR A 253 -23.22 11.60 -0.11
C THR A 253 -22.79 10.18 0.26
N SER A 254 -21.67 10.01 0.99
CA SER A 254 -21.22 8.66 1.40
C SER A 254 -22.14 8.03 2.45
N GLN A 255 -22.81 8.81 3.29
CA GLN A 255 -23.87 8.32 4.17
C GLN A 255 -25.10 7.85 3.40
N PHE A 256 -25.53 8.58 2.36
CA PHE A 256 -26.66 8.19 1.51
C PHE A 256 -26.36 6.92 0.71
N GLU A 257 -25.17 6.81 0.11
CA GLU A 257 -24.70 5.59 -0.56
C GLU A 257 -24.64 4.41 0.40
N ALA A 258 -24.11 4.60 1.61
CA ALA A 258 -24.09 3.55 2.65
C ALA A 258 -25.49 3.14 3.14
N GLN A 259 -26.47 4.04 3.16
CA GLN A 259 -27.87 3.71 3.45
C GLN A 259 -28.50 2.90 2.31
N ALA A 260 -28.36 3.36 1.05
CA ALA A 260 -28.87 2.66 -0.12
C ALA A 260 -28.29 1.23 -0.25
N HIS A 261 -27.00 1.04 0.02
CA HIS A 261 -26.39 -0.29 0.06
C HIS A 261 -26.94 -1.19 1.17
N ARG A 262 -27.24 -0.64 2.36
CA ARG A 262 -27.86 -1.40 3.47
C ARG A 262 -29.31 -1.80 3.16
N GLU A 263 -30.07 -0.93 2.50
CA GLU A 263 -31.45 -1.22 2.08
C GLU A 263 -31.49 -2.25 0.95
N ALA A 264 -30.60 -2.15 -0.04
CA ALA A 264 -30.42 -3.17 -1.06
C ALA A 264 -30.02 -4.54 -0.46
N ALA A 265 -29.10 -4.57 0.51
CA ALA A 265 -28.72 -5.81 1.20
C ALA A 265 -29.89 -6.44 1.96
N ARG A 266 -30.69 -5.63 2.69
CA ARG A 266 -31.92 -6.09 3.37
C ARG A 266 -32.93 -6.68 2.40
N ALA A 267 -33.17 -6.05 1.25
CA ALA A 267 -34.10 -6.56 0.23
C ALA A 267 -33.63 -7.91 -0.36
N VAL A 268 -32.32 -8.07 -0.59
CA VAL A 268 -31.74 -9.36 -1.02
C VAL A 268 -31.86 -10.42 0.09
N ALA A 269 -31.63 -10.06 1.35
CA ALA A 269 -31.73 -10.98 2.48
C ALA A 269 -33.17 -11.51 2.68
N LEU A 270 -34.19 -10.64 2.63
CA LEU A 270 -35.60 -11.04 2.71
C LEU A 270 -35.98 -12.03 1.59
N ARG A 271 -35.57 -11.74 0.35
CA ARG A 271 -35.76 -12.66 -0.78
C ARG A 271 -35.08 -14.02 -0.55
N LYS A 272 -33.91 -14.07 0.11
CA LYS A 272 -33.21 -15.33 0.42
C LYS A 272 -33.84 -16.08 1.59
N LEU A 273 -34.50 -15.39 2.51
CA LEU A 273 -35.36 -15.98 3.54
C LEU A 273 -36.58 -16.66 2.90
N GLU A 274 -37.28 -15.97 2.00
CA GLU A 274 -38.42 -16.53 1.25
C GLU A 274 -38.02 -17.73 0.38
N GLU A 275 -36.97 -17.60 -0.45
CA GLU A 275 -36.42 -18.71 -1.25
C GLU A 275 -36.02 -19.91 -0.36
N GLY A 276 -35.48 -19.67 0.83
CA GLY A 276 -35.11 -20.71 1.78
C GLY A 276 -36.29 -21.43 2.40
N ILE A 277 -37.32 -20.69 2.84
CA ILE A 277 -38.55 -21.26 3.42
C ILE A 277 -39.34 -22.07 2.39
N ALA A 278 -39.37 -21.64 1.13
CA ALA A 278 -39.98 -22.41 0.03
C ALA A 278 -39.27 -23.76 -0.18
N LEU A 279 -37.93 -23.75 -0.29
CA LEU A 279 -37.14 -24.98 -0.48
C LEU A 279 -37.25 -25.98 0.69
N VAL A 280 -37.43 -25.50 1.92
CA VAL A 280 -37.70 -26.38 3.08
C VAL A 280 -39.06 -27.08 2.92
N LYS A 281 -40.11 -26.36 2.51
CA LYS A 281 -41.44 -26.93 2.23
C LYS A 281 -41.46 -27.88 1.02
N GLU A 282 -40.54 -27.71 0.07
CA GLU A 282 -40.28 -28.65 -1.04
C GLU A 282 -39.49 -29.91 -0.60
N GLY A 283 -39.11 -30.05 0.67
CA GLY A 283 -38.29 -31.16 1.17
C GLY A 283 -36.80 -31.05 0.81
N ARG A 284 -36.35 -29.91 0.25
CA ARG A 284 -34.97 -29.68 -0.21
C ARG A 284 -34.13 -29.05 0.90
N PHE A 285 -34.16 -29.66 2.08
CA PHE A 285 -33.66 -29.11 3.35
C PHE A 285 -32.23 -28.55 3.27
N ALA A 286 -31.30 -29.30 2.65
CA ALA A 286 -29.91 -28.86 2.51
C ALA A 286 -29.73 -27.59 1.67
N GLU A 287 -30.54 -27.40 0.61
CA GLU A 287 -30.50 -26.17 -0.19
C GLU A 287 -31.25 -25.03 0.51
N GLY A 288 -32.39 -25.32 1.16
CA GLY A 288 -33.13 -24.37 1.98
C GLY A 288 -32.26 -23.76 3.08
N ARG A 289 -31.62 -24.59 3.92
CA ARG A 289 -30.61 -24.16 4.89
C ARG A 289 -29.49 -23.34 4.23
N GLY A 290 -29.06 -23.76 3.04
CA GLY A 290 -28.06 -23.08 2.23
C GLY A 290 -28.44 -21.68 1.71
N ARG A 291 -29.74 -21.34 1.65
CA ARG A 291 -30.26 -19.97 1.37
C ARG A 291 -30.48 -19.18 2.66
N LEU A 292 -31.02 -19.82 3.70
CA LEU A 292 -31.28 -19.20 5.01
C LEU A 292 -29.98 -18.69 5.67
N ALA A 293 -28.88 -19.43 5.56
CA ALA A 293 -27.57 -18.99 6.05
C ALA A 293 -27.11 -17.67 5.39
N VAL A 294 -27.27 -17.55 4.06
CA VAL A 294 -26.92 -16.32 3.31
C VAL A 294 -27.85 -15.16 3.68
N ALA A 295 -29.11 -15.44 4.03
CA ALA A 295 -30.01 -14.40 4.56
C ALA A 295 -29.54 -13.86 5.93
N ALA A 296 -29.04 -14.73 6.81
CA ALA A 296 -28.49 -14.35 8.12
C ALA A 296 -27.21 -13.51 7.99
N GLU A 297 -26.28 -13.91 7.09
CA GLU A 297 -25.06 -13.15 6.80
C GLU A 297 -25.34 -11.73 6.29
N LEU A 298 -26.41 -11.55 5.49
CA LEU A 298 -26.75 -10.26 4.87
C LEU A 298 -27.60 -9.32 5.74
N LYS A 299 -28.47 -9.86 6.60
CA LYS A 299 -29.36 -9.05 7.47
C LYS A 299 -28.78 -8.84 8.88
N GLY A 300 -27.90 -9.73 9.32
CA GLY A 300 -27.44 -9.83 10.71
C GLY A 300 -28.21 -10.90 11.50
N ALA A 301 -27.97 -10.95 12.81
CA ALA A 301 -28.53 -11.97 13.71
C ALA A 301 -30.01 -11.72 14.07
N ASP A 302 -30.87 -11.67 13.06
CA ASP A 302 -32.32 -11.56 13.23
C ASP A 302 -32.93 -12.86 13.76
N ALA A 303 -33.74 -12.74 14.82
CA ALA A 303 -34.38 -13.87 15.49
C ALA A 303 -35.25 -14.72 14.55
N GLU A 304 -35.92 -14.10 13.57
CA GLU A 304 -36.74 -14.78 12.57
C GLU A 304 -35.92 -15.75 11.70
N ILE A 305 -34.71 -15.34 11.29
CA ILE A 305 -33.84 -16.16 10.43
C ILE A 305 -33.21 -17.28 11.27
N ALA A 306 -32.81 -16.98 12.51
CA ALA A 306 -32.33 -18.00 13.45
C ALA A 306 -33.41 -19.07 13.72
N LEU A 307 -34.66 -18.67 13.92
CA LEU A 307 -35.80 -19.56 14.12
C LEU A 307 -36.07 -20.41 12.87
N ALA A 308 -36.04 -19.82 11.67
CA ALA A 308 -36.19 -20.55 10.41
C ALA A 308 -35.09 -21.59 10.18
N ILE A 309 -33.83 -21.28 10.55
CA ILE A 309 -32.70 -22.22 10.47
C ILE A 309 -32.87 -23.38 11.47
N GLN A 310 -33.37 -23.11 12.69
CA GLN A 310 -33.67 -24.16 13.67
C GLN A 310 -34.83 -25.06 13.24
N ALA A 311 -35.92 -24.48 12.74
CA ALA A 311 -37.06 -25.22 12.21
C ALA A 311 -36.65 -26.15 11.05
N ALA A 312 -35.88 -25.64 10.09
CA ALA A 312 -35.38 -26.44 8.96
C ALA A 312 -34.51 -27.63 9.38
N LYS A 313 -33.69 -27.48 10.44
CA LYS A 313 -32.92 -28.60 11.01
C LYS A 313 -33.83 -29.64 11.67
N ALA A 314 -34.74 -29.20 12.53
CA ALA A 314 -35.67 -30.09 13.23
C ALA A 314 -36.60 -30.86 12.26
N GLU A 315 -36.89 -30.30 11.09
CA GLU A 315 -37.68 -30.96 10.05
C GLU A 315 -36.86 -31.98 9.24
N GLU A 316 -35.58 -31.70 8.97
CA GLU A 316 -34.62 -32.64 8.37
C GLU A 316 -34.31 -33.84 9.30
N GLU A 317 -34.20 -33.59 10.61
CA GLU A 317 -34.07 -34.61 11.65
C GLU A 317 -35.34 -35.49 11.74
N ARG A 318 -36.54 -34.91 11.56
CA ARG A 318 -37.81 -35.67 11.49
C ARG A 318 -37.92 -36.50 10.22
N ALA A 319 -37.50 -35.95 9.07
CA ALA A 319 -37.53 -36.65 7.79
C ALA A 319 -36.60 -37.88 7.81
N THR A 320 -35.35 -37.71 8.26
CA THR A 320 -34.40 -38.83 8.40
C THR A 320 -34.82 -39.86 9.47
N ALA A 321 -35.48 -39.42 10.55
CA ALA A 321 -36.11 -40.32 11.52
C ALA A 321 -37.36 -41.06 10.99
N ALA A 322 -38.02 -40.54 9.95
CA ALA A 322 -39.11 -41.21 9.25
C ALA A 322 -38.59 -42.22 8.21
N GLU A 323 -37.59 -41.84 7.39
CA GLU A 323 -36.96 -42.74 6.42
C GLU A 323 -36.35 -43.98 7.09
N SER A 324 -35.63 -43.79 8.20
CA SER A 324 -35.06 -44.89 9.00
C SER A 324 -36.10 -45.79 9.68
N ARG A 325 -37.36 -45.34 9.84
CA ARG A 325 -38.51 -46.17 10.24
C ARG A 325 -39.17 -46.93 9.09
N VAL A 326 -38.89 -46.58 7.83
CA VAL A 326 -39.49 -47.18 6.63
C VAL A 326 -38.56 -48.23 5.97
N ALA A 327 -37.36 -48.43 6.53
CA ALA A 327 -36.46 -49.51 6.13
C ALA A 327 -37.15 -50.90 6.22
N PRO A 328 -37.12 -51.73 5.15
CA PRO A 328 -38.03 -52.86 5.04
C PRO A 328 -37.65 -54.03 5.96
N ARG A 329 -38.61 -54.46 6.80
CA ARG A 329 -38.64 -55.79 7.41
C ARG A 329 -38.90 -56.86 6.32
N SER A 330 -37.88 -57.18 5.53
CA SER A 330 -37.91 -58.35 4.62
C SER A 330 -36.50 -58.91 4.40
N ALA A 331 -36.01 -59.64 5.41
CA ALA A 331 -34.85 -60.52 5.32
C ALA A 331 -35.30 -61.97 5.62
N ALA A 332 -36.29 -62.44 4.86
CA ALA A 332 -36.79 -63.81 4.89
C ALA A 332 -36.53 -64.44 3.52
N ALA A 333 -35.76 -65.53 3.48
CA ALA A 333 -35.44 -66.22 2.24
C ALA A 333 -36.65 -67.06 1.77
N PRO A 334 -37.03 -67.01 0.48
CA PRO A 334 -37.94 -68.00 -0.09
C PRO A 334 -37.21 -69.36 -0.21
N PRO A 335 -37.92 -70.49 -0.07
CA PRO A 335 -37.35 -71.80 -0.38
C PRO A 335 -37.11 -71.96 -1.89
N ALA A 336 -36.27 -72.91 -2.28
CA ALA A 336 -36.08 -73.26 -3.68
C ALA A 336 -37.30 -74.01 -4.23
N GLU A 337 -37.89 -73.51 -5.31
CA GLU A 337 -38.96 -74.18 -6.05
C GLU A 337 -38.58 -74.36 -7.53
N GLU A 338 -39.00 -75.47 -8.11
CA GLU A 338 -38.38 -76.07 -9.30
C GLU A 338 -39.00 -75.55 -10.61
N ALA A 339 -38.42 -74.46 -11.14
CA ALA A 339 -38.91 -73.77 -12.33
C ALA A 339 -38.77 -74.60 -13.62
N ARG A 340 -39.77 -75.44 -13.91
CA ARG A 340 -39.93 -76.13 -15.21
C ARG A 340 -40.06 -75.13 -16.36
N ALA A 341 -39.25 -75.31 -17.40
CA ALA A 341 -39.28 -74.44 -18.57
C ALA A 341 -40.44 -74.80 -19.54
N PRO A 342 -41.21 -73.81 -20.04
CA PRO A 342 -42.01 -73.98 -21.26
C PRO A 342 -41.13 -73.82 -22.51
N PRO A 343 -41.39 -74.56 -23.60
CA PRO A 343 -40.69 -74.40 -24.88
C PRO A 343 -41.19 -73.20 -25.70
N ASP A 344 -40.49 -72.90 -26.80
CA ASP A 344 -40.85 -71.93 -27.85
C ASP A 344 -41.04 -70.45 -27.45
N ALA A 345 -39.93 -69.81 -27.08
CA ALA A 345 -39.75 -68.36 -27.22
C ALA A 345 -38.53 -68.06 -28.12
N ARG A 346 -38.76 -67.85 -29.42
CA ARG A 346 -37.67 -67.54 -30.38
C ARG A 346 -37.04 -66.17 -30.06
N PRO A 347 -35.70 -66.06 -29.89
CA PRO A 347 -35.07 -64.78 -29.65
C PRO A 347 -35.10 -63.90 -30.91
N ILE A 348 -35.92 -62.86 -30.91
CA ILE A 348 -35.92 -61.85 -31.98
C ILE A 348 -34.68 -60.97 -31.81
N TRP A 349 -33.56 -61.38 -32.42
CA TRP A 349 -32.36 -60.53 -32.50
C TRP A 349 -32.67 -59.34 -33.41
N ARG A 350 -33.03 -58.19 -32.82
CA ARG A 350 -33.06 -56.92 -33.56
C ARG A 350 -31.64 -56.58 -33.98
N THR A 351 -31.33 -56.81 -35.24
CA THR A 351 -30.05 -56.50 -35.89
C THR A 351 -29.88 -55.00 -36.10
N SER A 352 -29.69 -54.27 -35.00
CA SER A 352 -29.19 -52.89 -35.03
C SER A 352 -27.93 -52.86 -35.91
N PRO A 353 -27.88 -52.05 -36.99
CA PRO A 353 -26.80 -52.13 -37.95
C PRO A 353 -25.48 -51.77 -37.27
N ARG A 354 -24.50 -52.69 -37.33
CA ARG A 354 -23.12 -52.44 -36.87
C ARG A 354 -22.49 -51.35 -37.75
N ARG A 355 -22.70 -50.08 -37.40
CA ARG A 355 -21.83 -48.98 -37.84
C ARG A 355 -20.39 -49.42 -37.54
N ARG A 356 -19.52 -49.42 -38.56
CA ARG A 356 -18.08 -49.64 -38.33
C ARG A 356 -17.63 -48.58 -37.32
N ARG A 357 -17.15 -49.03 -36.15
CA ARG A 357 -16.57 -48.15 -35.14
C ARG A 357 -15.20 -47.73 -35.67
N ASP A 358 -15.17 -46.59 -36.34
CA ASP A 358 -13.96 -46.08 -36.97
C ASP A 358 -12.91 -45.78 -35.87
N PRO A 359 -11.77 -46.49 -35.82
CA PRO A 359 -10.86 -46.38 -34.68
C PRO A 359 -10.26 -44.98 -34.57
N GLY A 360 -10.07 -44.28 -35.69
CA GLY A 360 -9.63 -42.88 -35.71
C GLY A 360 -10.66 -41.93 -35.08
N ALA A 361 -11.96 -42.18 -35.27
CA ALA A 361 -13.02 -41.36 -34.66
C ALA A 361 -13.07 -41.54 -33.14
N ALA A 362 -12.94 -42.77 -32.63
CA ALA A 362 -12.88 -43.04 -31.20
C ALA A 362 -11.61 -42.42 -30.55
N ALA A 363 -10.45 -42.56 -31.21
CA ALA A 363 -9.21 -41.95 -30.74
C ALA A 363 -9.24 -40.41 -30.76
N ASN A 364 -9.89 -39.80 -31.76
CA ASN A 364 -10.12 -38.35 -31.79
C ASN A 364 -11.04 -37.90 -30.65
N LEU A 365 -12.14 -38.63 -30.38
CA LEU A 365 -13.08 -38.29 -29.30
C LEU A 365 -12.44 -38.40 -27.90
N ALA A 366 -11.57 -39.40 -27.69
CA ALA A 366 -10.79 -39.51 -26.47
C ALA A 366 -9.82 -38.33 -26.29
N ARG A 367 -9.12 -37.93 -27.37
CA ARG A 367 -8.14 -36.83 -27.36
C ARG A 367 -8.79 -35.45 -27.17
N THR A 368 -10.00 -35.23 -27.69
CA THR A 368 -10.75 -34.00 -27.41
C THR A 368 -11.35 -34.00 -26.00
N GLY A 369 -11.77 -35.16 -25.49
CA GLY A 369 -12.22 -35.33 -24.10
C GLY A 369 -11.15 -34.98 -23.09
N THR A 370 -9.93 -35.53 -23.21
CA THR A 370 -8.82 -35.20 -22.30
C THR A 370 -8.42 -33.73 -22.40
N ALA A 371 -8.31 -33.17 -23.61
CA ALA A 371 -8.02 -31.76 -23.83
C ALA A 371 -9.16 -30.79 -23.43
N SER A 372 -10.34 -31.31 -23.05
CA SER A 372 -11.42 -30.55 -22.42
C SER A 372 -11.30 -30.61 -20.90
N ALA A 373 -11.17 -31.82 -20.34
CA ALA A 373 -11.01 -32.04 -18.90
C ALA A 373 -9.77 -31.34 -18.33
N GLU A 374 -8.66 -31.29 -19.08
CA GLU A 374 -7.46 -30.56 -18.68
C GLU A 374 -7.69 -29.04 -18.60
N ARG A 375 -8.41 -28.46 -19.56
CA ARG A 375 -8.78 -27.03 -19.55
C ARG A 375 -9.74 -26.69 -18.41
N GLU A 376 -10.67 -27.58 -18.10
CA GLU A 376 -11.59 -27.44 -16.97
C GLU A 376 -10.84 -27.54 -15.63
N GLY A 377 -9.87 -28.45 -15.51
CA GLY A 377 -8.96 -28.54 -14.36
C GLY A 377 -8.11 -27.28 -14.15
N ARG A 378 -7.51 -26.72 -15.21
CA ARG A 378 -6.77 -25.45 -15.14
C ARG A 378 -7.67 -24.29 -14.68
N ARG A 379 -8.89 -24.17 -15.24
CA ARG A 379 -9.88 -23.17 -14.81
C ARG A 379 -10.26 -23.33 -13.33
N GLY A 380 -10.46 -24.56 -12.87
CA GLY A 380 -10.70 -24.87 -11.46
C GLY A 380 -9.56 -24.45 -10.52
N LEU A 381 -8.30 -24.65 -10.93
CA LEU A 381 -7.13 -24.21 -10.17
C LEU A 381 -6.99 -22.67 -10.16
N ALA A 382 -7.16 -22.01 -11.31
CA ALA A 382 -7.16 -20.55 -11.40
C ALA A 382 -8.25 -19.90 -10.53
N ALA A 383 -9.44 -20.50 -10.46
CA ALA A 383 -10.52 -20.05 -9.59
C ALA A 383 -10.18 -20.14 -8.08
N ARG A 384 -9.40 -21.15 -7.66
CA ARG A 384 -8.90 -21.23 -6.26
C ARG A 384 -7.96 -20.07 -5.93
N HIS A 385 -7.09 -19.70 -6.86
CA HIS A 385 -6.18 -18.56 -6.71
C HIS A 385 -6.93 -17.21 -6.70
N LEU A 386 -8.00 -17.05 -7.50
CA LEU A 386 -8.89 -15.89 -7.43
C LEU A 386 -9.53 -15.73 -6.04
N LEU A 387 -10.06 -16.81 -5.47
CA LEU A 387 -10.69 -16.77 -4.14
C LEU A 387 -9.70 -16.38 -3.04
N ALA A 388 -8.50 -16.98 -3.02
CA ALA A 388 -7.45 -16.64 -2.06
C ALA A 388 -7.02 -15.16 -2.15
N ALA A 389 -6.99 -14.57 -3.35
CA ALA A 389 -6.72 -13.15 -3.53
C ALA A 389 -7.87 -12.23 -3.06
N GLY A 390 -9.12 -12.72 -2.97
CA GLY A 390 -10.29 -11.95 -2.53
C GLY A 390 -10.50 -11.87 -1.01
N GLU A 391 -9.86 -12.78 -0.26
CA GLU A 391 -9.81 -12.75 1.21
C GLU A 391 -8.80 -11.69 1.72
N LEU A 392 -7.72 -11.47 0.96
CA LEU A 392 -6.62 -10.55 1.27
C LEU A 392 -7.01 -9.09 0.94
N ARG A 393 -7.45 -8.33 1.95
CA ARG A 393 -8.02 -6.97 1.78
C ARG A 393 -7.24 -5.84 2.47
N ALA A 394 -6.26 -6.16 3.30
CA ALA A 394 -5.35 -5.17 3.88
C ALA A 394 -4.31 -4.73 2.86
N ASP A 395 -3.82 -3.48 2.97
CA ASP A 395 -2.73 -3.01 2.10
C ASP A 395 -1.44 -3.84 2.31
N GLU A 396 -1.18 -4.30 3.55
CA GLU A 396 -0.05 -5.15 3.90
C GLU A 396 -0.03 -6.51 3.14
N ASP A 397 -1.19 -7.02 2.73
CA ASP A 397 -1.32 -8.28 1.99
C ASP A 397 -1.24 -8.13 0.46
N LEU A 398 -1.09 -6.90 -0.06
CA LEU A 398 -1.02 -6.64 -1.51
C LEU A 398 0.01 -7.51 -2.27
N PRO A 399 1.23 -7.80 -1.76
CA PRO A 399 2.16 -8.70 -2.43
C PRO A 399 1.64 -10.14 -2.53
N ARG A 400 0.96 -10.64 -1.49
CA ARG A 400 0.37 -12.00 -1.45
C ARG A 400 -0.81 -12.11 -2.41
N ALA A 401 -1.68 -11.10 -2.42
CA ALA A 401 -2.79 -11.02 -3.36
C ALA A 401 -2.26 -10.92 -4.82
N ALA A 402 -1.21 -10.13 -5.07
CA ALA A 402 -0.55 -10.06 -6.37
C ALA A 402 0.02 -11.42 -6.82
N ALA A 403 0.67 -12.15 -5.92
CA ALA A 403 1.22 -13.48 -6.19
C ALA A 403 0.13 -14.50 -6.57
N HIS A 404 -0.99 -14.53 -5.83
CA HIS A 404 -2.13 -15.40 -6.17
C HIS A 404 -2.76 -15.03 -7.51
N LEU A 405 -2.96 -13.74 -7.81
CA LEU A 405 -3.52 -13.35 -9.11
C LEU A 405 -2.57 -13.61 -10.29
N ARG A 406 -1.24 -13.52 -10.09
CA ARG A 406 -0.25 -13.97 -11.08
C ARG A 406 -0.39 -15.47 -11.37
N ALA A 407 -0.43 -16.30 -10.33
CA ALA A 407 -0.63 -17.75 -10.48
C ALA A 407 -1.97 -18.10 -11.16
N ALA A 408 -3.02 -17.32 -10.93
CA ALA A 408 -4.30 -17.48 -11.64
C ALA A 408 -4.19 -17.20 -13.15
N VAL A 409 -3.49 -16.12 -13.56
CA VAL A 409 -3.25 -15.79 -14.98
C VAL A 409 -2.27 -16.76 -15.66
N GLU A 410 -1.29 -17.28 -14.92
CA GLU A 410 -0.35 -18.29 -15.42
C GLU A 410 -1.04 -19.64 -15.65
N THR A 411 -1.96 -20.02 -14.75
CA THR A 411 -2.75 -21.26 -14.85
C THR A 411 -3.82 -21.19 -15.95
N ASP A 412 -4.56 -20.08 -16.03
CA ASP A 412 -5.54 -19.80 -17.09
C ASP A 412 -5.32 -18.40 -17.69
N PRO A 413 -4.56 -18.29 -18.78
CA PRO A 413 -4.32 -17.02 -19.44
C PRO A 413 -5.60 -16.32 -19.94
N GLU A 414 -6.69 -17.04 -20.21
CA GLU A 414 -7.96 -16.44 -20.68
C GLU A 414 -8.73 -15.74 -19.54
N ASN A 415 -8.30 -15.91 -18.28
CA ASN A 415 -9.00 -15.40 -17.11
C ASN A 415 -8.95 -13.85 -17.00
N GLY A 416 -9.96 -13.20 -17.57
CA GLY A 416 -10.13 -11.75 -17.54
C GLY A 416 -10.31 -11.16 -16.13
N GLU A 417 -10.86 -11.93 -15.18
CA GLU A 417 -11.04 -11.46 -13.80
C GLU A 417 -9.70 -11.38 -13.05
N ALA A 418 -8.82 -12.36 -13.23
CA ALA A 418 -7.48 -12.36 -12.63
C ALA A 418 -6.63 -11.21 -13.18
N ARG A 419 -6.69 -10.97 -14.51
CA ARG A 419 -6.06 -9.81 -15.16
C ARG A 419 -6.61 -8.48 -14.60
N ALA A 420 -7.93 -8.34 -14.49
CA ALA A 420 -8.56 -7.14 -13.93
C ALA A 420 -8.23 -6.94 -12.44
N GLY A 421 -8.03 -8.02 -11.68
CA GLY A 421 -7.52 -7.97 -10.32
C GLY A 421 -6.08 -7.44 -10.23
N LEU A 422 -5.19 -7.89 -11.11
CA LEU A 422 -3.81 -7.38 -11.17
C LEU A 422 -3.76 -5.88 -11.49
N GLU A 423 -4.62 -5.37 -12.36
CA GLU A 423 -4.72 -3.93 -12.61
C GLU A 423 -5.24 -3.16 -11.39
N ARG A 424 -6.23 -3.68 -10.66
CA ARG A 424 -6.71 -3.07 -9.40
C ARG A 424 -5.60 -3.02 -8.34
N ILE A 425 -4.85 -4.09 -8.17
CA ILE A 425 -3.69 -4.15 -7.26
C ILE A 425 -2.59 -3.18 -7.71
N SER A 426 -2.30 -3.12 -9.01
CA SER A 426 -1.26 -2.23 -9.56
C SER A 426 -1.64 -0.75 -9.39
N ALA A 427 -2.92 -0.39 -9.56
CA ALA A 427 -3.44 0.93 -9.25
C ALA A 427 -3.33 1.26 -7.74
N ARG A 428 -3.61 0.29 -6.85
CA ARG A 428 -3.47 0.47 -5.40
C ARG A 428 -2.01 0.68 -4.98
N ALA A 429 -1.07 -0.11 -5.51
CA ALA A 429 0.36 0.07 -5.28
C ALA A 429 0.86 1.45 -5.77
N ARG A 430 0.40 1.90 -6.95
CA ARG A 430 0.71 3.25 -7.46
C ARG A 430 0.18 4.38 -6.56
N ALA A 431 -0.94 4.17 -5.86
CA ALA A 431 -1.43 5.11 -4.85
C ALA A 431 -0.58 5.10 -3.56
N ILE A 432 -0.14 3.93 -3.09
CA ILE A 432 0.77 3.79 -1.94
C ILE A 432 2.13 4.44 -2.23
N TYR A 433 2.66 4.27 -3.46
CA TYR A 433 3.86 4.98 -3.90
C TYR A 433 3.74 6.51 -3.75
N LEU A 434 2.60 7.08 -4.14
CA LEU A 434 2.34 8.53 -4.03
C LEU A 434 2.27 8.97 -2.56
N GLN A 435 1.67 8.16 -1.68
CA GLN A 435 1.63 8.45 -0.23
C GLN A 435 3.04 8.40 0.38
N ALA A 436 3.82 7.35 0.11
CA ALA A 436 5.21 7.23 0.55
C ALA A 436 6.10 8.35 -0.01
N TYR A 437 5.87 8.79 -1.26
CA TYR A 437 6.57 9.90 -1.88
C TYR A 437 6.26 11.25 -1.22
N MET A 438 5.03 11.46 -0.75
CA MET A 438 4.67 12.67 0.00
C MET A 438 5.25 12.65 1.42
N ALA A 439 5.26 11.49 2.09
CA ALA A 439 5.77 11.34 3.45
C ALA A 439 7.31 11.30 3.56
N LYS A 440 8.05 11.12 2.46
CA LYS A 440 9.49 10.77 2.44
C LYS A 440 10.45 11.67 3.23
N ASP A 441 10.09 12.93 3.44
CA ASP A 441 10.89 13.93 4.16
C ASP A 441 10.30 14.29 5.55
N ASP A 442 9.06 13.87 5.86
CA ASP A 442 8.40 14.02 7.16
C ASP A 442 8.55 12.75 8.04
N ASP A 443 8.34 11.58 7.45
CA ASP A 443 8.45 10.24 8.07
C ASP A 443 9.18 9.28 7.09
N PRO A 444 10.52 9.17 7.21
CA PRO A 444 11.31 8.32 6.32
C PRO A 444 11.13 6.82 6.58
N GLU A 445 10.61 6.40 7.74
CA GLU A 445 10.44 4.97 8.06
C GLU A 445 9.13 4.42 7.49
N SER A 446 8.04 5.17 7.64
CA SER A 446 6.78 4.88 6.94
C SER A 446 6.96 4.96 5.43
N ALA A 447 7.69 5.96 4.92
CA ALA A 447 8.01 6.05 3.49
C ALA A 447 8.83 4.85 2.98
N ARG A 448 9.92 4.45 3.68
CA ARG A 448 10.68 3.22 3.36
C ARG A 448 9.77 1.98 3.33
N SER A 449 8.84 1.87 4.27
CA SER A 449 7.91 0.73 4.39
C SER A 449 6.90 0.70 3.24
N GLY A 450 6.31 1.86 2.89
CA GLY A 450 5.43 2.00 1.73
C GLY A 450 6.15 1.72 0.41
N PHE A 451 7.39 2.18 0.24
CA PHE A 451 8.17 1.84 -0.96
C PHE A 451 8.51 0.34 -1.05
N ARG A 452 8.84 -0.32 0.07
CA ARG A 452 9.05 -1.78 0.10
C ARG A 452 7.80 -2.53 -0.39
N LEU A 453 6.63 -2.17 0.15
CA LEU A 453 5.35 -2.77 -0.20
C LEU A 453 5.04 -2.61 -1.71
N VAL A 454 5.41 -1.48 -2.31
CA VAL A 454 5.29 -1.24 -3.76
C VAL A 454 6.24 -2.11 -4.58
N VAL A 455 7.50 -2.27 -4.16
CA VAL A 455 8.49 -3.14 -4.84
C VAL A 455 8.07 -4.61 -4.79
N GLU A 456 7.54 -5.09 -3.66
CA GLU A 456 7.06 -6.47 -3.50
C GLU A 456 5.75 -6.72 -4.27
N THR A 457 4.89 -5.70 -4.39
CA THR A 457 3.60 -5.83 -5.09
C THR A 457 3.74 -5.77 -6.62
N LEU A 458 4.54 -4.85 -7.17
CA LEU A 458 4.63 -4.60 -8.61
C LEU A 458 5.72 -5.46 -9.30
N PRO A 459 5.58 -5.77 -10.60
CA PRO A 459 6.67 -6.44 -11.33
C PRO A 459 7.89 -5.51 -11.42
N ALA A 460 9.10 -6.09 -11.45
CA ALA A 460 10.36 -5.33 -11.50
C ALA A 460 10.53 -4.45 -12.76
N SER A 461 9.73 -4.70 -13.80
CA SER A 461 9.66 -3.89 -15.03
C SER A 461 8.70 -2.69 -14.95
N ASP A 462 7.94 -2.51 -13.88
CA ASP A 462 7.09 -1.33 -13.69
C ASP A 462 7.93 -0.13 -13.23
N GLU A 463 7.77 1.00 -13.91
CA GLU A 463 8.49 2.26 -13.61
C GLU A 463 8.32 2.72 -12.15
N THR A 464 7.16 2.43 -11.54
CA THR A 464 6.86 2.73 -10.13
C THR A 464 7.66 1.84 -9.19
N SER A 465 7.86 0.56 -9.54
CA SER A 465 8.69 -0.37 -8.75
C SER A 465 10.16 0.06 -8.78
N MET A 466 10.68 0.41 -9.96
CA MET A 466 12.03 0.97 -10.13
C MET A 466 12.23 2.26 -9.32
N LYS A 467 11.24 3.18 -9.35
CA LYS A 467 11.25 4.41 -8.55
C LYS A 467 11.25 4.12 -7.04
N ALA A 468 10.41 3.21 -6.58
CA ALA A 468 10.32 2.83 -5.17
C ALA A 468 11.65 2.24 -4.66
N LEU A 469 12.27 1.33 -5.42
CA LEU A 469 13.58 0.74 -5.11
C LEU A 469 14.67 1.81 -4.99
N HIS A 470 14.70 2.78 -5.91
CA HIS A 470 15.63 3.91 -5.88
C HIS A 470 15.45 4.81 -4.64
N TRP A 471 14.21 5.10 -4.26
CA TRP A 471 13.92 5.85 -3.03
C TRP A 471 14.25 5.07 -1.75
N MET A 472 14.08 3.74 -1.72
CA MET A 472 14.56 2.92 -0.60
C MET A 472 16.07 3.03 -0.39
N GLY A 473 16.87 2.89 -1.46
CA GLY A 473 18.32 3.05 -1.38
C GLY A 473 18.76 4.44 -0.92
N ARG A 474 18.14 5.49 -1.49
CA ARG A 474 18.40 6.88 -1.09
C ARG A 474 18.02 7.18 0.36
N LEU A 475 16.91 6.63 0.85
CA LEU A 475 16.49 6.81 2.24
C LEU A 475 17.32 5.96 3.21
N ALA A 476 17.84 4.81 2.81
CA ALA A 476 18.73 4.00 3.64
C ALA A 476 20.00 4.81 3.99
N GLY A 477 20.63 5.44 2.99
CA GLY A 477 21.85 6.24 3.17
C GLY A 477 21.69 7.53 3.99
N ARG A 478 20.47 7.98 4.32
CA ARG A 478 20.23 9.15 5.20
C ARG A 478 20.19 8.81 6.70
N GLY A 479 20.28 7.54 7.07
CA GLY A 479 20.07 7.08 8.46
C GLY A 479 21.32 6.51 9.14
N ALA A 480 22.51 6.94 8.72
CA ALA A 480 23.80 6.41 9.16
C ALA A 480 24.83 7.48 9.55
N ASP A 481 24.43 8.76 9.54
CA ASP A 481 25.20 9.95 9.91
C ASP A 481 24.63 10.60 11.19
#